data_AF-A0A936IJ13-F1
#
_entry.id   AF-A0A936IJ13-F1
#
_cell.length_a   1.000
_cell.length_b   1.000
_cell.length_c   1.000
_cell.angle_alpha   90.00
_cell.angle_beta   90.00
_cell.angle_gamma   90.00
#
_symmetry.space_group_name_H-M   'P 1'
#
loop_
_entity.id
_entity.type
_entity.pdbx_description
1 polymer ?
#
loop_
_entity_poly.entity_id
_entity_poly.type
_entity_poly.pdbx_seq_one_letter_code
_entity_poly.pdbx_strand_id
1 'polypeptide(L)'
;MKRAMVALVVVLTLTLYAGAQSSPPPAPPTPAPPPGPTRAAQPPTAVQPSQGGNVSVQPISITPTAPGRPQPAGDDGQLKGEAKLRWILQRLQLTPEQSTQADALIVVYNAELDEAKANQADFLRRVQDKLAEIKAAQQDGNQEKVKQLQAEMQQMTPQVAAENNFFNSLEQTLTADQRAKLPRLREQVLRANDLTVRPAHVLAIVHKLRPTADQLRKLEDVLDTYRKNWLADRPRDASAIEERVEGLVRSVRELLNPEQAAEFDKQIEAVRLDPPAPTPVTGGSDGH
;
A
#
# COMPACT_ATOMS: atom_id res chain seq x y z
N MET A 1 21.37 -19.10 10.65
CA MET A 1 20.63 -18.66 11.86
C MET A 1 20.11 -17.21 11.79
N LYS A 2 20.79 -16.26 11.12
CA LYS A 2 20.36 -14.84 11.02
C LYS A 2 19.04 -14.57 10.27
N ARG A 3 18.59 -15.46 9.36
CA ARG A 3 17.32 -15.31 8.63
C ARG A 3 16.07 -15.74 9.42
N ALA A 4 16.23 -16.59 10.44
CA ALA A 4 15.10 -17.05 11.26
C ALA A 4 14.65 -15.99 12.29
N MET A 5 15.55 -15.07 12.67
CA MET A 5 15.29 -14.09 13.72
C MET A 5 14.57 -12.83 13.20
N VAL A 6 14.79 -12.44 11.94
CA VAL A 6 14.08 -11.33 11.28
C VAL A 6 12.61 -11.68 11.02
N ALA A 7 12.33 -12.95 10.67
CA ALA A 7 10.96 -13.44 10.53
C ALA A 7 10.19 -13.41 11.88
N LEU A 8 10.87 -13.65 13.00
CA LEU A 8 10.25 -13.66 14.33
C LEU A 8 9.81 -12.25 14.77
N VAL A 9 10.58 -11.21 14.44
CA VAL A 9 10.26 -9.83 14.84
C VAL A 9 9.11 -9.25 14.02
N VAL A 10 9.04 -9.56 12.72
CA VAL A 10 7.91 -9.13 11.85
C VAL A 10 6.62 -9.87 12.19
N VAL A 11 6.69 -11.15 12.57
CA VAL A 11 5.52 -11.91 13.03
C VAL A 11 5.04 -11.42 14.40
N LEU A 12 5.93 -10.99 15.29
CA LEU A 12 5.55 -10.49 16.62
C LEU A 12 4.85 -9.12 16.54
N THR A 13 5.27 -8.22 15.65
CA THR A 13 4.58 -6.93 15.42
C THR A 13 3.24 -7.10 14.71
N LEU A 14 3.08 -8.10 13.83
CA LEU A 14 1.76 -8.40 13.24
C LEU A 14 0.79 -9.05 14.24
N THR A 15 1.28 -9.87 15.17
CA THR A 15 0.41 -10.56 16.14
C THR A 15 -0.14 -9.61 17.21
N LEU A 16 0.59 -8.54 17.55
CA LEU A 16 0.14 -7.50 18.48
C LEU A 16 -0.91 -6.55 17.87
N TYR A 17 -1.09 -6.53 16.55
CA TYR A 17 -2.13 -5.72 15.88
C TYR A 17 -3.50 -6.42 15.83
N ALA A 18 -3.54 -7.75 15.98
CA ALA A 18 -4.80 -8.52 15.98
C ALA A 18 -5.53 -8.54 17.33
N GLY A 19 -4.91 -8.07 18.41
CA GLY A 19 -5.48 -8.12 19.77
C GLY A 19 -6.35 -6.94 20.19
N ALA A 20 -6.54 -5.92 19.34
CA ALA A 20 -7.15 -4.65 19.74
C ALA A 20 -8.46 -4.30 18.99
N GLN A 21 -9.19 -5.29 18.48
CA GLN A 21 -10.57 -5.10 18.01
C GLN A 21 -11.57 -5.92 18.84
N SER A 22 -12.33 -5.18 19.67
CA SER A 22 -13.71 -5.48 20.10
C SER A 22 -14.01 -6.90 20.56
N SER A 23 -13.85 -7.16 21.86
CA SER A 23 -14.61 -8.22 22.53
C SER A 23 -16.10 -7.81 22.61
N PRO A 24 -17.06 -8.55 22.06
CA PRO A 24 -18.47 -8.35 22.35
C PRO A 24 -18.76 -8.74 23.83
N PRO A 25 -19.80 -8.14 24.45
CA PRO A 25 -20.14 -8.46 25.84
C PRO A 25 -20.54 -9.94 25.99
N PRO A 26 -20.29 -10.55 27.17
CA PRO A 26 -20.62 -11.95 27.40
C PRO A 26 -22.14 -12.18 27.32
N ALA A 27 -22.54 -13.21 26.57
CA ALA A 27 -23.92 -13.66 26.48
C ALA A 27 -24.41 -14.19 27.83
N PRO A 28 -25.70 -14.01 28.18
CA PRO A 28 -26.28 -14.61 29.38
C PRO A 28 -26.30 -16.14 29.29
N PRO A 29 -26.20 -16.86 30.43
CA PRO A 29 -26.14 -18.31 30.46
C PRO A 29 -27.44 -18.94 29.94
N THR A 30 -27.31 -19.89 29.02
CA THR A 30 -28.43 -20.67 28.47
C THR A 30 -28.88 -21.73 29.49
N PRO A 31 -30.20 -21.97 29.66
CA PRO A 31 -30.69 -23.01 30.57
C PRO A 31 -30.37 -24.41 30.06
N ALA A 32 -30.14 -25.33 31.01
CA ALA A 32 -29.79 -26.72 30.75
C ALA A 32 -30.87 -27.47 29.93
N PRO A 33 -30.47 -28.36 29.00
CA PRO A 33 -31.42 -29.19 28.27
C PRO A 33 -32.02 -30.30 29.16
N PRO A 34 -33.29 -30.70 28.92
CA PRO A 34 -33.95 -31.78 29.64
C PRO A 34 -33.39 -33.17 29.27
N PRO A 35 -33.54 -34.18 30.14
CA PRO A 35 -32.99 -35.51 29.90
C PRO A 35 -33.84 -36.29 28.88
N GLY A 36 -33.19 -36.72 27.79
CA GLY A 36 -33.74 -37.66 26.81
C GLY A 36 -33.30 -39.11 27.10
N PRO A 37 -34.08 -40.12 26.65
CA PRO A 37 -34.11 -41.43 27.28
C PRO A 37 -33.01 -42.40 26.81
N THR A 38 -32.68 -43.27 27.75
CA THR A 38 -31.85 -44.48 27.67
C THR A 38 -32.17 -45.33 26.44
N ARG A 39 -31.14 -45.72 25.67
CA ARG A 39 -31.20 -46.91 24.82
C ARG A 39 -30.00 -47.82 25.08
N ALA A 40 -30.33 -49.06 25.39
CA ALA A 40 -29.45 -50.12 25.81
C ALA A 40 -28.66 -50.77 24.64
N ALA A 41 -27.42 -51.17 24.99
CA ALA A 41 -26.70 -52.41 24.69
C ALA A 41 -26.82 -53.10 23.32
N GLN A 42 -25.66 -53.37 22.68
CA GLN A 42 -25.10 -54.71 22.36
C GLN A 42 -23.80 -54.60 21.48
N PRO A 43 -22.96 -55.66 21.30
CA PRO A 43 -21.73 -55.89 22.09
C PRO A 43 -20.47 -56.07 21.18
N PRO A 44 -19.30 -56.52 21.67
CA PRO A 44 -18.00 -56.28 21.02
C PRO A 44 -17.56 -57.41 20.09
N THR A 45 -16.69 -57.14 19.11
CA THR A 45 -15.93 -58.21 18.45
C THR A 45 -14.55 -57.76 17.97
N ALA A 46 -13.56 -58.54 18.44
CA ALA A 46 -12.27 -58.90 17.87
C ALA A 46 -11.08 -57.90 17.87
N VAL A 47 -9.97 -58.51 18.29
CA VAL A 47 -8.62 -57.99 18.50
C VAL A 47 -7.68 -58.61 17.44
N GLN A 48 -6.65 -57.84 17.06
CA GLN A 48 -5.35 -58.22 16.44
C GLN A 48 -5.27 -58.52 14.92
N PRO A 49 -4.06 -58.50 14.30
CA PRO A 49 -2.78 -57.86 14.65
C PRO A 49 -2.09 -57.10 13.48
N SER A 50 -0.96 -56.48 13.80
CA SER A 50 0.01 -55.75 12.96
C SER A 50 0.63 -56.57 11.81
N GLN A 51 0.89 -55.91 10.67
CA GLN A 51 1.90 -56.17 9.62
C GLN A 51 1.68 -55.08 8.55
N GLY A 52 2.63 -54.46 7.87
CA GLY A 52 4.01 -54.72 7.52
C GLY A 52 4.23 -53.93 6.21
N GLY A 53 5.43 -53.41 5.98
CA GLY A 53 5.70 -52.29 5.06
C GLY A 53 5.27 -52.43 3.61
N ASN A 54 5.00 -51.28 2.97
CA ASN A 54 5.46 -51.06 1.60
C ASN A 54 5.74 -49.57 1.38
N VAL A 55 7.02 -49.23 1.26
CA VAL A 55 7.51 -47.89 0.90
C VAL A 55 7.61 -47.85 -0.62
N SER A 56 6.64 -47.23 -1.29
CA SER A 56 6.81 -46.85 -2.69
C SER A 56 7.65 -45.57 -2.77
N VAL A 57 8.95 -45.75 -3.01
CA VAL A 57 9.88 -44.68 -3.42
C VAL A 57 9.52 -44.27 -4.84
N GLN A 58 8.97 -43.07 -5.02
CA GLN A 58 8.91 -42.43 -6.35
C GLN A 58 10.25 -41.71 -6.62
N PRO A 59 10.80 -41.82 -7.83
CA PRO A 59 12.09 -41.24 -8.18
C PRO A 59 12.06 -39.71 -8.19
N ILE A 60 12.97 -39.12 -7.45
CA ILE A 60 13.33 -37.70 -7.47
C ILE A 60 13.96 -37.38 -8.84
N SER A 61 13.19 -36.76 -9.73
CA SER A 61 13.74 -36.06 -10.90
C SER A 61 14.46 -34.80 -10.44
N ILE A 62 15.78 -34.92 -10.24
CA ILE A 62 16.71 -33.81 -10.12
C ILE A 62 16.93 -33.21 -11.52
N THR A 63 16.15 -32.21 -11.87
CA THR A 63 16.52 -31.28 -12.96
C THR A 63 17.48 -30.21 -12.41
N PRO A 64 18.61 -29.95 -13.09
CA PRO A 64 19.63 -29.01 -12.64
C PRO A 64 19.10 -27.57 -12.65
N THR A 65 19.28 -26.89 -11.51
CA THR A 65 18.96 -25.49 -11.25
C THR A 65 19.70 -24.57 -12.23
N ALA A 66 18.96 -23.91 -13.12
CA ALA A 66 19.45 -22.78 -13.89
C ALA A 66 19.67 -21.54 -12.99
N PRO A 67 20.68 -20.70 -13.27
CA PRO A 67 21.03 -19.56 -12.41
C PRO A 67 19.90 -18.54 -12.30
N GLY A 68 19.52 -18.29 -11.04
CA GLY A 68 18.71 -17.21 -10.47
C GLY A 68 18.05 -16.21 -11.41
N ARG A 69 16.77 -16.46 -11.75
CA ARG A 69 15.81 -15.39 -12.05
C ARG A 69 15.53 -14.62 -10.74
N PRO A 70 15.62 -13.28 -10.71
CA PRO A 70 15.23 -12.51 -9.53
C PRO A 70 13.77 -12.80 -9.19
N GLN A 71 13.55 -13.15 -7.94
CA GLN A 71 12.24 -13.40 -7.36
C GLN A 71 11.41 -12.10 -7.42
N PRO A 72 10.16 -12.11 -7.92
CA PRO A 72 9.35 -10.89 -7.96
C PRO A 72 9.16 -10.38 -6.52
N ALA A 73 9.51 -9.12 -6.31
CA ALA A 73 9.27 -8.40 -5.07
C ALA A 73 7.75 -8.36 -4.78
N GLY A 74 7.42 -8.39 -3.49
CA GLY A 74 6.10 -8.71 -2.96
C GLY A 74 4.93 -7.86 -3.43
N ASP A 75 3.79 -8.51 -3.34
CA ASP A 75 2.43 -8.17 -3.75
C ASP A 75 1.72 -7.27 -2.72
N ASP A 76 2.32 -6.13 -2.35
CA ASP A 76 1.64 -5.08 -1.59
C ASP A 76 1.75 -3.79 -2.40
N GLY A 77 0.69 -3.39 -3.10
CA GLY A 77 0.61 -2.18 -3.95
C GLY A 77 0.75 -0.84 -3.23
N GLN A 78 1.49 -0.77 -2.12
CA GLN A 78 1.79 0.42 -1.35
C GLN A 78 3.19 0.93 -1.72
N LEU A 79 3.27 2.16 -2.22
CA LEU A 79 4.53 2.84 -2.48
C LEU A 79 5.32 3.01 -1.17
N LYS A 80 6.60 2.63 -1.18
CA LYS A 80 7.50 2.67 -0.01
C LYS A 80 8.82 3.37 -0.38
N GLY A 81 9.51 3.90 0.63
CA GLY A 81 10.85 4.47 0.48
C GLY A 81 10.91 5.65 -0.50
N GLU A 82 11.97 5.73 -1.30
CA GLU A 82 12.15 6.80 -2.30
C GLU A 82 10.97 6.89 -3.30
N ALA A 83 10.39 5.76 -3.71
CA ALA A 83 9.25 5.76 -4.66
C ALA A 83 8.04 6.51 -4.09
N LYS A 84 7.78 6.36 -2.79
CA LYS A 84 6.76 7.13 -2.06
C LYS A 84 7.09 8.63 -2.08
N LEU A 85 8.34 9.00 -1.79
CA LEU A 85 8.76 10.40 -1.76
C LEU A 85 8.60 11.05 -3.13
N ARG A 86 9.13 10.42 -4.19
CA ARG A 86 9.02 10.93 -5.57
C ARG A 86 7.57 11.10 -6.02
N TRP A 87 6.69 10.16 -5.67
CA TRP A 87 5.26 10.27 -5.95
C TRP A 87 4.62 11.49 -5.28
N ILE A 88 4.97 11.78 -4.01
CA ILE A 88 4.48 12.97 -3.31
C ILE A 88 5.01 14.25 -3.99
N LEU A 89 6.30 14.30 -4.31
CA LEU A 89 6.93 15.47 -4.94
C LEU A 89 6.31 15.81 -6.30
N GLN A 90 6.03 14.80 -7.12
CA GLN A 90 5.38 14.99 -8.43
C GLN A 90 4.02 15.71 -8.31
N ARG A 91 3.29 15.44 -7.23
CA ARG A 91 1.95 16.02 -6.99
C ARG A 91 1.96 17.36 -6.26
N LEU A 92 3.09 17.73 -5.67
CA LEU A 92 3.27 19.07 -5.10
C LEU A 92 3.49 20.15 -6.16
N GLN A 93 3.67 19.76 -7.44
CA GLN A 93 3.91 20.68 -8.55
C GLN A 93 5.06 21.63 -8.23
N LEU A 94 6.22 21.06 -7.93
CA LEU A 94 7.40 21.82 -7.56
C LEU A 94 7.91 22.67 -8.73
N THR A 95 8.45 23.85 -8.43
CA THR A 95 9.24 24.62 -9.41
C THR A 95 10.53 23.85 -9.76
N PRO A 96 11.21 24.18 -10.87
CA PRO A 96 12.49 23.53 -11.22
C PRO A 96 13.55 23.64 -10.10
N GLU A 97 13.58 24.77 -9.41
CA GLU A 97 14.47 25.04 -8.28
C GLU A 97 14.11 24.15 -7.07
N GLN A 98 12.82 24.06 -6.74
CA GLN A 98 12.31 23.20 -5.67
C GLN A 98 12.54 21.71 -5.98
N SER A 99 12.37 21.30 -7.25
CA SER A 99 12.65 19.93 -7.68
C SER A 99 14.11 19.56 -7.49
N THR A 100 15.03 20.46 -7.85
CA THR A 100 16.47 20.25 -7.65
C THR A 100 16.81 20.10 -6.16
N GLN A 101 16.21 20.94 -5.31
CA GLN A 101 16.36 20.84 -3.86
C GLN A 101 15.78 19.53 -3.32
N ALA A 102 14.62 19.11 -3.81
CA ALA A 102 13.99 17.86 -3.39
C ALA A 102 14.80 16.63 -3.81
N ASP A 103 15.42 16.63 -5.00
CA ASP A 103 16.34 15.57 -5.41
C ASP A 103 17.58 15.50 -4.51
N ALA A 104 18.13 16.66 -4.09
CA ALA A 104 19.21 16.69 -3.11
C ALA A 104 18.76 16.12 -1.74
N LEU A 105 17.53 16.40 -1.31
CA LEU A 105 16.96 15.82 -0.08
C LEU A 105 16.75 14.31 -0.19
N ILE A 106 16.42 13.77 -1.39
CA ILE A 106 16.34 12.32 -1.62
C ILE A 106 17.71 11.66 -1.43
N VAL A 107 18.79 12.32 -1.89
CA VAL A 107 20.16 11.81 -1.66
C VAL A 107 20.48 11.74 -0.17
N VAL A 108 20.14 12.78 0.60
CA VAL A 108 20.30 12.80 2.07
C VAL A 108 19.47 11.68 2.71
N TYR A 109 18.21 11.55 2.33
CA TYR A 109 17.32 10.48 2.81
C TYR A 109 17.93 9.08 2.60
N ASN A 110 18.42 8.80 1.40
CA ASN A 110 19.03 7.50 1.10
C ASN A 110 20.33 7.29 1.90
N ALA A 111 21.14 8.34 2.08
CA ALA A 111 22.33 8.29 2.91
C ALA A 111 22.01 8.01 4.39
N GLU A 112 20.98 8.64 4.96
CA GLU A 112 20.50 8.38 6.33
C GLU A 112 20.05 6.92 6.50
N LEU A 113 19.36 6.36 5.50
CA LEU A 113 18.96 4.96 5.54
C LEU A 113 20.15 4.00 5.48
N ASP A 114 21.16 4.31 4.66
CA ASP A 114 22.34 3.48 4.54
C ASP A 114 23.22 3.57 5.78
N GLU A 115 23.35 4.75 6.39
CA GLU A 115 24.00 4.93 7.68
C GLU A 115 23.26 4.16 8.79
N ALA A 116 21.93 4.23 8.82
CA ALA A 116 21.16 3.48 9.82
C ALA A 116 21.26 1.96 9.64
N LYS A 117 21.40 1.48 8.39
CA LYS A 117 21.70 0.06 8.12
C LYS A 117 23.11 -0.32 8.59
N ALA A 118 24.10 0.55 8.38
CA ALA A 118 25.46 0.33 8.86
C ALA A 118 25.51 0.29 10.40
N ASN A 119 24.71 1.14 11.06
CA ASN A 119 24.61 1.27 12.52
C ASN A 119 23.44 0.45 13.10
N GLN A 120 23.05 -0.64 12.44
CA GLN A 120 21.90 -1.46 12.84
C GLN A 120 22.05 -2.03 14.28
N ALA A 121 23.27 -2.29 14.74
CA ALA A 121 23.51 -2.79 16.10
C ALA A 121 23.07 -1.78 17.17
N ASP A 122 23.37 -0.49 17.00
CA ASP A 122 22.97 0.56 17.94
C ASP A 122 21.47 0.82 17.90
N PHE A 123 20.85 0.68 16.74
CA PHE A 123 19.39 0.70 16.63
C PHE A 123 18.75 -0.44 17.43
N LEU A 124 19.24 -1.68 17.25
CA LEU A 124 18.72 -2.84 17.98
C LEU A 124 18.89 -2.70 19.50
N ARG A 125 20.01 -2.14 19.97
CA ARG A 125 20.22 -1.86 21.39
C ARG A 125 19.16 -0.90 21.93
N ARG A 126 18.96 0.23 21.26
CA ARG A 126 17.94 1.22 21.63
C ARG A 126 16.52 0.66 21.63
N VAL A 127 16.20 -0.23 20.69
CA VAL A 127 14.90 -0.93 20.67
C VAL A 127 14.75 -1.88 21.86
N GLN A 128 15.80 -2.62 22.22
CA GLN A 128 15.77 -3.49 23.40
C GLN A 128 15.56 -2.71 24.70
N ASP A 129 16.24 -1.57 24.85
CA ASP A 129 16.07 -0.67 26.00
C ASP A 129 14.61 -0.20 26.12
N LYS A 130 14.02 0.25 25.00
CA LYS A 130 12.61 0.68 24.96
C LYS A 130 11.62 -0.45 25.21
N LEU A 131 11.90 -1.67 24.76
CA LEU A 131 11.06 -2.84 25.07
C LEU A 131 11.10 -3.19 26.57
N ALA A 132 12.25 -3.03 27.22
CA ALA A 132 12.35 -3.20 28.67
C ALA A 132 11.53 -2.14 29.42
N GLU A 133 11.59 -0.86 29.00
CA GLU A 133 10.75 0.21 29.55
C GLU A 133 9.25 -0.07 29.38
N ILE A 134 8.83 -0.59 28.22
CA ILE A 134 7.43 -0.98 27.97
C ILE A 134 7.01 -2.09 28.92
N LYS A 135 7.85 -3.12 29.08
CA LYS A 135 7.55 -4.25 29.96
C LYS A 135 7.43 -3.80 31.42
N ALA A 136 8.29 -2.89 31.88
CA ALA A 136 8.18 -2.29 33.21
C ALA A 136 6.87 -1.50 33.36
N ALA A 137 6.54 -0.64 32.39
CA ALA A 137 5.28 0.13 32.40
C ALA A 137 4.03 -0.77 32.36
N GLN A 138 4.08 -1.92 31.68
CA GLN A 138 3.01 -2.91 31.68
C GLN A 138 2.85 -3.58 33.05
N GLN A 139 3.97 -3.91 33.73
CA GLN A 139 3.94 -4.47 35.08
C GLN A 139 3.39 -3.48 36.11
N ASP A 140 3.67 -2.19 35.92
CA ASP A 140 3.13 -1.09 36.74
C ASP A 140 1.68 -0.72 36.38
N GLY A 141 1.06 -1.38 35.39
CA GLY A 141 -0.31 -1.08 34.94
C GLY A 141 -0.46 0.27 34.23
N ASN A 142 0.64 0.95 33.88
CA ASN A 142 0.62 2.28 33.30
C ASN A 142 0.43 2.24 31.77
N GLN A 143 -0.82 2.11 31.35
CA GLN A 143 -1.20 1.99 29.94
C GLN A 143 -0.89 3.25 29.11
N GLU A 144 -0.94 4.44 29.70
CA GLU A 144 -0.57 5.68 29.00
C GLU A 144 0.92 5.69 28.63
N LYS A 145 1.78 5.31 29.58
CA LYS A 145 3.22 5.22 29.35
C LYS A 145 3.56 4.14 28.33
N VAL A 146 2.87 3.00 28.35
CA VAL A 146 3.02 1.95 27.33
C VAL A 146 2.71 2.50 25.94
N LYS A 147 1.59 3.21 25.77
CA LYS A 147 1.20 3.81 24.49
C LYS A 147 2.22 4.84 24.01
N GLN A 148 2.72 5.69 24.91
CA GLN A 148 3.75 6.67 24.60
C GLN A 148 5.04 5.98 24.10
N LEU A 149 5.54 4.99 24.84
CA LEU A 149 6.78 4.28 24.48
C LEU A 149 6.64 3.49 23.17
N GLN A 150 5.46 2.96 22.88
CA GLN A 150 5.18 2.32 21.59
C GLN A 150 5.23 3.34 20.43
N ALA A 151 4.67 4.53 20.62
CA ALA A 151 4.74 5.61 19.62
C ALA A 151 6.18 6.08 19.40
N GLU A 152 6.96 6.25 20.47
CA GLU A 152 8.39 6.58 20.40
C GLU A 152 9.17 5.51 19.61
N MET A 153 8.92 4.23 19.87
CA MET A 153 9.57 3.13 19.15
C MET A 153 9.25 3.14 17.65
N GLN A 154 8.00 3.46 17.27
CA GLN A 154 7.63 3.63 15.86
C GLN A 154 8.41 4.77 15.21
N GLN A 155 8.52 5.92 15.89
CA GLN A 155 9.28 7.07 15.40
C GLN A 155 10.78 6.82 15.30
N MET A 156 11.33 5.93 16.14
CA MET A 156 12.74 5.53 16.09
C MET A 156 13.09 4.64 14.89
N THR A 157 12.08 4.10 14.17
CA THR A 157 12.32 3.30 12.97
C THR A 157 13.09 4.16 11.96
N PRO A 158 14.27 3.72 11.46
CA PRO A 158 15.11 4.54 10.59
C PRO A 158 14.37 5.11 9.38
N GLN A 159 13.45 4.33 8.82
CA GLN A 159 12.61 4.78 7.71
C GLN A 159 11.69 5.94 8.11
N VAL A 160 11.02 5.86 9.26
CA VAL A 160 10.11 6.91 9.74
C VAL A 160 10.88 8.17 10.10
N ALA A 161 12.04 8.01 10.76
CA ALA A 161 12.92 9.11 11.10
C ALA A 161 13.42 9.85 9.84
N ALA A 162 13.94 9.11 8.86
CA ALA A 162 14.42 9.68 7.61
C ALA A 162 13.29 10.33 6.79
N GLU A 163 12.11 9.71 6.72
CA GLU A 163 10.95 10.31 6.05
C GLU A 163 10.53 11.62 6.75
N ASN A 164 10.53 11.67 8.08
CA ASN A 164 10.20 12.90 8.81
C ASN A 164 11.24 13.99 8.60
N ASN A 165 12.54 13.67 8.62
CA ASN A 165 13.61 14.63 8.33
C ASN A 165 13.49 15.19 6.91
N PHE A 166 13.19 14.33 5.94
CA PHE A 166 12.94 14.71 4.56
C PHE A 166 11.78 15.72 4.46
N PHE A 167 10.62 15.41 5.04
CA PHE A 167 9.46 16.30 4.95
C PHE A 167 9.66 17.62 5.72
N ASN A 168 10.30 17.58 6.88
CA ASN A 168 10.62 18.79 7.65
C ASN A 168 11.56 19.73 6.87
N SER A 169 12.52 19.16 6.13
CA SER A 169 13.44 19.93 5.29
C SER A 169 12.74 20.45 4.03
N LEU A 170 11.89 19.63 3.41
CA LEU A 170 11.09 20.01 2.26
C LEU A 170 10.14 21.16 2.58
N GLU A 171 9.47 21.15 3.74
CA GLU A 171 8.54 22.21 4.14
C GLU A 171 9.16 23.62 4.15
N GLN A 172 10.47 23.74 4.36
CA GLN A 172 11.17 25.03 4.34
C GLN A 172 11.30 25.62 2.94
N THR A 173 11.19 24.80 1.90
CA THR A 173 11.34 25.19 0.49
C THR A 173 10.01 25.31 -0.23
N LEU A 174 8.92 24.80 0.37
CA LEU A 174 7.57 24.82 -0.17
C LEU A 174 6.85 26.16 0.06
N THR A 175 6.04 26.56 -0.92
CA THR A 175 5.10 27.68 -0.77
C THR A 175 4.01 27.35 0.26
N ALA A 176 3.26 28.36 0.71
CA ALA A 176 2.16 28.15 1.66
C ALA A 176 1.11 27.17 1.11
N ASP A 177 0.75 27.29 -0.16
CA ASP A 177 -0.22 26.40 -0.82
C ASP A 177 0.29 24.96 -0.93
N GLN A 178 1.57 24.78 -1.24
CA GLN A 178 2.19 23.45 -1.31
C GLN A 178 2.27 22.79 0.08
N ARG A 179 2.64 23.56 1.12
CA ARG A 179 2.63 23.08 2.51
C ARG A 179 1.25 22.65 2.96
N ALA A 180 0.21 23.38 2.58
CA ALA A 180 -1.17 23.01 2.91
C ALA A 180 -1.61 21.67 2.25
N LYS A 181 -1.04 21.31 1.10
CA LYS A 181 -1.33 20.05 0.39
C LYS A 181 -0.57 18.84 0.96
N LEU A 182 0.62 19.06 1.52
CA LEU A 182 1.55 18.00 1.90
C LEU A 182 0.95 16.94 2.86
N PRO A 183 0.24 17.29 3.95
CA PRO A 183 -0.35 16.29 4.84
C PRO A 183 -1.33 15.35 4.12
N ARG A 184 -2.15 15.89 3.22
CA ARG A 184 -3.13 15.09 2.45
C ARG A 184 -2.46 14.10 1.52
N LEU A 185 -1.40 14.54 0.82
CA LEU A 185 -0.62 13.65 -0.05
C LEU A 185 0.09 12.54 0.74
N ARG A 186 0.60 12.86 1.95
CA ARG A 186 1.22 11.87 2.85
C ARG A 186 0.24 10.81 3.35
N GLU A 187 -1.03 11.16 3.56
CA GLU A 187 -2.07 10.18 3.90
C GLU A 187 -2.51 9.37 2.67
N GLN A 188 -2.61 10.03 1.52
CA GLN A 188 -3.10 9.41 0.28
C GLN A 188 -2.20 8.26 -0.18
N VAL A 189 -0.87 8.44 -0.11
CA VAL A 189 0.08 7.40 -0.53
C VAL A 189 0.03 6.14 0.35
N LEU A 190 -0.53 6.23 1.56
CA LEU A 190 -0.73 5.08 2.43
C LEU A 190 -1.91 4.21 1.98
N ARG A 191 -2.83 4.75 1.17
CA ARG A 191 -4.00 4.03 0.67
C ARG A 191 -3.61 3.27 -0.61
N ALA A 192 -3.29 1.98 -0.44
CA ALA A 192 -3.03 1.07 -1.56
C ALA A 192 -4.28 1.00 -2.47
N ASN A 193 -4.11 1.31 -3.76
CA ASN A 193 -5.11 1.28 -4.86
C ASN A 193 -5.76 2.60 -5.32
N ASP A 194 -5.39 3.75 -4.78
CA ASP A 194 -5.93 5.01 -5.31
C ASP A 194 -5.06 5.56 -6.45
N LEU A 195 -5.15 4.91 -7.62
CA LEU A 195 -4.87 5.61 -8.89
C LEU A 195 -5.86 6.78 -8.97
N THR A 196 -5.43 7.95 -8.49
CA THR A 196 -6.37 9.07 -8.26
C THR A 196 -7.01 9.56 -9.55
N VAL A 197 -6.28 9.49 -10.66
CA VAL A 197 -6.82 9.76 -11.98
C VAL A 197 -6.94 8.44 -12.73
N ARG A 198 -8.17 8.10 -13.10
CA ARG A 198 -8.48 6.99 -14.01
C ARG A 198 -8.79 7.56 -15.39
N PRO A 199 -8.66 6.77 -16.48
CA PRO A 199 -9.08 7.20 -17.82
C PRO A 199 -10.53 7.72 -17.85
N ALA A 200 -11.42 7.09 -17.07
CA ALA A 200 -12.80 7.53 -16.93
C ALA A 200 -12.93 8.96 -16.37
N HIS A 201 -12.07 9.34 -15.41
CA HIS A 201 -12.06 10.71 -14.87
C HIS A 201 -11.63 11.71 -15.93
N VAL A 202 -10.59 11.38 -16.70
CA VAL A 202 -10.11 12.22 -17.81
C VAL A 202 -11.24 12.47 -18.81
N LEU A 203 -11.93 11.42 -19.24
CA LEU A 203 -13.05 11.52 -20.17
C LEU A 203 -14.24 12.31 -19.62
N ALA A 204 -14.61 12.06 -18.37
CA ALA A 204 -15.70 12.79 -17.72
C ALA A 204 -15.43 14.30 -17.66
N ILE A 205 -14.18 14.70 -17.38
CA ILE A 205 -13.78 16.11 -17.39
C ILE A 205 -13.85 16.67 -18.81
N VAL A 206 -13.28 15.98 -19.81
CA VAL A 206 -13.31 16.44 -21.20
C VAL A 206 -14.74 16.67 -21.69
N HIS A 207 -15.66 15.74 -21.44
CA HIS A 207 -17.05 15.90 -21.85
C HIS A 207 -17.75 17.10 -21.19
N LYS A 208 -17.39 17.46 -19.95
CA LYS A 208 -17.91 18.65 -19.27
C LYS A 208 -17.46 19.96 -19.94
N LEU A 209 -16.31 19.97 -20.59
CA LEU A 209 -15.74 21.14 -21.27
C LEU A 209 -16.37 21.41 -22.64
N ARG A 210 -17.36 20.60 -23.04
CA ARG A 210 -18.11 20.73 -24.31
C ARG A 210 -17.18 20.87 -25.52
N PRO A 211 -16.35 19.84 -25.80
CA PRO A 211 -15.46 19.84 -26.96
C PRO A 211 -16.27 19.94 -28.27
N THR A 212 -15.65 20.53 -29.30
CA THR A 212 -16.23 20.63 -30.64
C THR A 212 -16.29 19.26 -31.31
N ALA A 213 -17.06 19.14 -32.40
CA ALA A 213 -17.14 17.90 -33.17
C ALA A 213 -15.77 17.43 -33.70
N ASP A 214 -14.91 18.37 -34.10
CA ASP A 214 -13.55 18.05 -34.55
C ASP A 214 -12.65 17.61 -33.39
N GLN A 215 -12.80 18.20 -32.20
CA GLN A 215 -12.10 17.75 -31.00
C GLN A 215 -12.56 16.36 -30.56
N LEU A 216 -13.85 16.04 -30.68
CA LEU A 216 -14.40 14.71 -30.37
C LEU A 216 -13.84 13.63 -31.30
N ARG A 217 -13.74 13.89 -32.60
CA ARG A 217 -13.09 12.95 -33.54
C ARG A 217 -11.63 12.70 -33.20
N LYS A 218 -10.87 13.76 -32.91
CA LYS A 218 -9.46 13.61 -32.50
C LYS A 218 -9.32 12.90 -31.15
N LEU A 219 -10.27 13.09 -30.24
CA LEU A 219 -10.31 12.38 -28.96
C LEU A 219 -10.52 10.88 -29.18
N GLU A 220 -11.37 10.47 -30.13
CA GLU A 220 -11.53 9.06 -30.50
C GLU A 220 -10.21 8.44 -30.99
N ASP A 221 -9.45 9.14 -31.84
CA ASP A 221 -8.13 8.68 -32.31
C ASP A 221 -7.13 8.50 -31.15
N VAL A 222 -7.12 9.45 -30.20
CA VAL A 222 -6.30 9.36 -28.99
C VAL A 222 -6.70 8.16 -28.13
N LEU A 223 -8.00 7.91 -27.95
CA LEU A 223 -8.49 6.79 -27.16
C LEU A 223 -8.22 5.44 -27.81
N ASP A 224 -8.35 5.35 -29.13
CA ASP A 224 -8.01 4.13 -29.86
C ASP A 224 -6.52 3.82 -29.78
N THR A 225 -5.67 4.83 -29.87
CA THR A 225 -4.22 4.69 -29.64
C THR A 225 -3.93 4.22 -28.21
N TYR A 226 -4.57 4.85 -27.22
CA TYR A 226 -4.44 4.46 -25.81
C TYR A 226 -4.84 3.00 -25.57
N ARG A 227 -6.00 2.56 -26.11
CA ARG A 227 -6.48 1.17 -25.99
C ARG A 227 -5.54 0.17 -26.65
N LYS A 228 -5.06 0.47 -27.86
CA LYS A 228 -4.10 -0.39 -28.58
C LYS A 228 -2.81 -0.56 -27.77
N ASN A 229 -2.27 0.54 -27.25
CA ASN A 229 -1.06 0.50 -26.43
C ASN A 229 -1.30 -0.23 -25.10
N TRP A 230 -2.47 -0.05 -24.48
CA TRP A 230 -2.85 -0.77 -23.26
C TRP A 230 -2.88 -2.28 -23.45
N LEU A 231 -3.46 -2.74 -24.56
CA LEU A 231 -3.54 -4.17 -24.90
C LEU A 231 -2.18 -4.78 -25.23
N ALA A 232 -1.27 -4.00 -25.83
CA ALA A 232 0.07 -4.44 -26.22
C ALA A 232 0.98 -4.69 -25.01
N ASP A 233 1.04 -3.72 -24.08
CA ASP A 233 2.02 -3.78 -22.98
C ASP A 233 1.46 -4.37 -21.68
N ARG A 234 0.14 -4.26 -21.45
CA ARG A 234 -0.56 -4.73 -20.24
C ARG A 234 0.23 -4.46 -18.95
N PRO A 235 0.39 -3.17 -18.57
CA PRO A 235 1.15 -2.80 -17.39
C PRO A 235 0.58 -3.51 -16.14
N ARG A 236 1.47 -4.06 -15.32
CA ARG A 236 1.11 -4.80 -14.11
C ARG A 236 1.36 -4.02 -12.83
N ASP A 237 2.27 -3.06 -12.86
CA ASP A 237 2.59 -2.19 -11.73
C ASP A 237 1.82 -0.85 -11.82
N ALA A 238 1.52 -0.30 -10.65
CA ALA A 238 0.73 0.93 -10.53
C ALA A 238 1.39 2.15 -11.18
N SER A 239 2.73 2.23 -11.13
CA SER A 239 3.49 3.33 -11.71
C SER A 239 3.39 3.36 -13.24
N ALA A 240 3.52 2.22 -13.91
CA ALA A 240 3.33 2.13 -15.36
C ALA A 240 1.88 2.41 -15.79
N ILE A 241 0.90 2.10 -14.93
CA ILE A 241 -0.49 2.49 -15.16
C ILE A 241 -0.66 4.01 -15.04
N GLU A 242 -0.12 4.62 -13.98
CA GLU A 242 -0.19 6.07 -13.74
C GLU A 242 0.48 6.86 -14.86
N GLU A 243 1.68 6.46 -15.30
CA GLU A 243 2.40 7.09 -16.43
C GLU A 243 1.58 7.07 -17.72
N ARG A 244 0.87 5.96 -18.00
CA ARG A 244 -0.03 5.90 -19.16
C ARG A 244 -1.20 6.84 -19.05
N VAL A 245 -1.81 6.94 -17.87
CA VAL A 245 -2.91 7.87 -17.65
C VAL A 245 -2.42 9.32 -17.79
N GLU A 246 -1.22 9.63 -17.31
CA GLU A 246 -0.57 10.93 -17.53
C GLU A 246 -0.31 11.21 -19.02
N GLY A 247 0.07 10.18 -19.79
CA GLY A 247 0.16 10.26 -21.24
C GLY A 247 -1.18 10.63 -21.88
N LEU A 248 -2.28 9.99 -21.45
CA LEU A 248 -3.63 10.32 -21.91
C LEU A 248 -4.03 11.76 -21.55
N VAL A 249 -3.76 12.21 -20.32
CA VAL A 249 -4.00 13.60 -19.88
C VAL A 249 -3.28 14.60 -20.78
N ARG A 250 -2.01 14.34 -21.12
CA ARG A 250 -1.23 15.20 -22.02
C ARG A 250 -1.81 15.26 -23.43
N SER A 251 -2.10 14.11 -24.04
CA SER A 251 -2.68 14.07 -25.39
C SER A 251 -4.04 14.75 -25.46
N VAL A 252 -4.87 14.60 -24.43
CA VAL A 252 -6.16 15.29 -24.33
C VAL A 252 -5.99 16.81 -24.23
N ARG A 253 -5.06 17.27 -23.40
CA ARG A 253 -4.78 18.70 -23.20
C ARG A 253 -4.37 19.40 -24.51
N GLU A 254 -3.61 18.72 -25.36
CA GLU A 254 -3.18 19.23 -26.68
C GLU A 254 -4.35 19.40 -27.68
N LEU A 255 -5.47 18.71 -27.46
CA LEU A 255 -6.68 18.85 -28.28
C LEU A 255 -7.56 20.03 -27.87
N LEU A 256 -7.42 20.49 -26.63
CA LEU A 256 -8.25 21.53 -26.04
C LEU A 256 -7.73 22.92 -26.43
N ASN A 257 -8.64 23.90 -26.53
CA ASN A 257 -8.23 25.29 -26.66
C ASN A 257 -7.65 25.81 -25.31
N PRO A 258 -6.98 26.97 -25.28
CA PRO A 258 -6.30 27.45 -24.07
C PRO A 258 -7.21 27.60 -22.84
N GLU A 259 -8.45 28.06 -23.03
CA GLU A 259 -9.41 28.23 -21.93
C GLU A 259 -9.90 26.87 -21.40
N GLN A 260 -10.22 25.94 -22.31
CA GLN A 260 -10.60 24.57 -21.97
C GLN A 260 -9.45 23.82 -21.31
N ALA A 261 -8.21 24.02 -21.77
CA ALA A 261 -7.02 23.38 -21.19
C ALA A 261 -6.77 23.87 -19.76
N ALA A 262 -6.95 25.16 -19.48
CA ALA A 262 -6.82 25.68 -18.12
C ALA A 262 -7.87 25.10 -17.16
N GLU A 263 -9.13 24.99 -17.60
CA GLU A 263 -10.20 24.39 -16.80
C GLU A 263 -10.05 22.87 -16.67
N PHE A 264 -9.53 22.20 -17.71
CA PHE A 264 -9.15 20.79 -17.68
C PHE A 264 -8.05 20.53 -16.64
N ASP A 265 -6.97 21.29 -16.67
CA ASP A 265 -5.84 21.17 -15.74
C ASP A 265 -6.33 21.36 -14.29
N LYS A 266 -7.19 22.36 -14.06
CA LYS A 266 -7.80 22.61 -12.74
C LYS A 266 -8.65 21.43 -12.25
N GLN A 267 -9.48 20.83 -13.12
CA GLN A 267 -10.33 19.69 -12.73
C GLN A 267 -9.53 18.40 -12.55
N ILE A 268 -8.49 18.18 -13.36
CA ILE A 268 -7.57 17.04 -13.19
C ILE A 268 -6.84 17.17 -11.84
N GLU A 269 -6.34 18.35 -11.49
CA GLU A 269 -5.74 18.59 -10.18
C GLU A 269 -6.71 18.38 -9.02
N ALA A 270 -7.97 18.80 -9.18
CA ALA A 270 -9.00 18.53 -8.18
C ALA A 270 -9.19 17.01 -7.96
N VAL A 271 -9.27 16.23 -9.05
CA VAL A 271 -9.38 14.76 -8.98
C VAL A 271 -8.11 14.11 -8.42
N ARG A 272 -6.93 14.68 -8.67
CA ARG A 272 -5.68 14.19 -8.09
C ARG A 272 -5.68 14.34 -6.57
N LEU A 273 -6.17 15.48 -6.08
CA LEU A 273 -6.22 15.82 -4.66
C LEU A 273 -7.37 15.14 -3.92
N ASP A 274 -8.52 14.95 -4.59
CA ASP A 274 -9.71 14.32 -4.04
C ASP A 274 -10.39 13.45 -5.12
N PRO A 275 -9.96 12.19 -5.29
CA PRO A 275 -10.53 11.32 -6.31
C PRO A 275 -12.00 11.04 -5.97
N PRO A 276 -12.94 11.22 -6.91
CA PRO A 276 -14.33 10.91 -6.66
C PRO A 276 -14.47 9.42 -6.35
N ALA A 277 -15.34 9.09 -5.40
CA ALA A 277 -15.65 7.70 -5.07
C ALA A 277 -16.01 6.94 -6.36
N PRO A 278 -15.51 5.70 -6.53
CA PRO A 278 -15.80 4.93 -7.73
C PRO A 278 -17.32 4.81 -7.87
N THR A 279 -17.87 5.37 -8.95
CA THR A 279 -19.26 5.15 -9.28
C THR A 279 -19.40 3.65 -9.59
N PRO A 280 -20.27 2.91 -8.86
CA PRO A 280 -20.53 1.53 -9.20
C PRO A 280 -21.05 1.53 -10.63
N VAL A 281 -20.40 0.73 -11.49
CA VAL A 281 -20.96 0.40 -12.80
C VAL A 281 -22.29 -0.29 -12.55
N THR A 282 -23.38 0.46 -12.64
CA THR A 282 -24.71 -0.09 -12.84
C THR A 282 -24.65 -0.83 -14.17
N GLY A 283 -24.36 -2.13 -14.10
CA GLY A 283 -24.53 -3.03 -15.21
C GLY A 283 -25.95 -2.85 -15.72
N GLY A 284 -26.06 -2.39 -16.97
CA GLY A 284 -27.32 -2.36 -17.69
C GLY A 284 -27.85 -3.78 -17.76
N SER A 285 -28.77 -4.10 -16.85
CA SER A 285 -29.70 -5.20 -17.01
C SER A 285 -30.85 -4.68 -17.88
N ASP A 286 -30.55 -4.41 -19.15
CA ASP A 286 -31.55 -4.37 -20.21
C ASP A 286 -31.40 -5.68 -20.99
N GLY A 287 -32.22 -6.66 -20.62
CA GLY A 287 -32.31 -7.96 -21.25
C GLY A 287 -33.78 -8.35 -21.31
N HIS A 288 -34.30 -8.29 -22.53
CA HIS A 288 -35.61 -8.71 -23.03
C HIS A 288 -36.17 -10.02 -22.46
#